data_AF-A0A2G8LQE6-F1
#
_entry.id   AF-A0A2G8LQE6-F1
#
_cell.length_a   1.000
_cell.length_b   1.000
_cell.length_c   1.000
_cell.angle_alpha   90.00
_cell.angle_beta   90.00
_cell.angle_gamma   90.00
#
_symmetry.space_group_name_H-M   'P 1'
#
loop_
_entity.id
_entity.type
_entity.pdbx_description
1 polymer ?
#
loop_
_entity_poly.entity_id
_entity_poly.type
_entity_poly.pdbx_seq_one_letter_code
_entity_poly.pdbx_strand_id
1 'polypeptide(L)'
;MRESTQQIFECQRMKFSEIPERLHRLLHAPDPIVIHHVINVDSKDQKKTACYDIDVEVDDTLKEQMKSFLLSTTSQQEIANLDNKIHETVDTINQLKIQRQFMLGFARDPQAFISEFLVSQSQDLRTMKDIVGNPEDERHGEFYLQPWIQEAVRRYFYAKVQQRRAELEQALGNS
;
A
#
# COMPACT_ATOMS: atom_id res chain seq x y z
N MET A 1 40.75 25.87 -38.75
CA MET A 1 39.53 25.40 -38.06
C MET A 1 38.29 26.27 -38.36
N ARG A 2 38.38 27.62 -38.43
CA ARG A 2 37.22 28.49 -38.78
C ARG A 2 36.81 28.44 -40.26
N GLU A 3 37.76 28.25 -41.17
CA GLU A 3 37.49 28.24 -42.62
C GLU A 3 36.72 27.00 -43.08
N SER A 4 37.03 25.83 -42.51
CA SER A 4 36.39 24.55 -42.86
C SER A 4 34.89 24.54 -42.50
N THR A 5 34.52 25.14 -41.36
CA THR A 5 33.10 25.24 -40.95
C THR A 5 32.31 26.24 -41.81
N GLN A 6 32.96 27.30 -42.31
CA GLN A 6 32.30 28.27 -43.20
C GLN A 6 32.05 27.67 -44.59
N GLN A 7 32.95 26.80 -45.07
CA GLN A 7 32.75 26.07 -46.34
C GLN A 7 31.63 25.05 -46.25
N ILE A 8 31.50 24.32 -45.13
CA ILE A 8 30.47 23.27 -44.97
C ILE A 8 29.06 23.86 -44.82
N PHE A 9 28.92 24.96 -44.07
CA PHE A 9 27.61 25.59 -43.85
C PHE A 9 27.31 26.75 -44.81
N GLU A 10 28.24 27.06 -45.73
CA GLU A 10 28.18 28.16 -46.71
C GLU A 10 27.80 29.52 -46.10
N CYS A 11 28.21 29.77 -44.84
CA CYS A 11 27.87 31.01 -44.13
C CYS A 11 29.02 31.51 -43.25
N GLN A 12 29.22 32.83 -43.22
CA GLN A 12 30.29 33.45 -42.45
C GLN A 12 29.98 33.50 -40.94
N ARG A 13 28.68 33.57 -40.58
CA ARG A 13 28.17 33.63 -39.20
C ARG A 13 26.75 33.06 -39.16
N MET A 14 26.46 32.20 -38.18
CA MET A 14 25.14 31.59 -37.96
C MET A 14 24.79 31.61 -36.46
N LYS A 15 23.49 31.53 -36.11
CA LYS A 15 23.05 31.38 -34.72
C LYS A 15 23.14 29.92 -34.27
N PHE A 16 23.42 29.68 -32.99
CA PHE A 16 23.53 28.31 -32.46
C PHE A 16 22.23 27.49 -32.63
N SER A 17 21.08 28.16 -32.58
CA SER A 17 19.76 27.55 -32.83
C SER A 17 19.55 27.06 -34.27
N GLU A 18 20.29 27.60 -35.25
CA GLU A 18 20.18 27.26 -36.67
C GLU A 18 21.01 26.01 -37.04
N ILE A 19 21.87 25.55 -36.12
CA ILE A 19 22.80 24.44 -36.34
C ILE A 19 22.07 23.11 -36.62
N PRO A 20 21.05 22.68 -35.84
CA PRO A 20 20.38 21.40 -36.10
C PRO A 20 19.74 21.34 -37.49
N GLU A 21 19.11 22.44 -37.94
CA GLU A 21 18.43 22.52 -39.23
C GLU A 21 19.42 22.55 -40.42
N ARG A 22 20.55 23.23 -40.25
CA ARG A 22 21.62 23.27 -41.24
C ARG A 22 22.36 21.93 -41.32
N LEU A 23 22.61 21.28 -40.18
CA LEU A 23 23.25 19.96 -40.10
C LEU A 23 22.36 18.87 -40.70
N HIS A 24 21.05 18.91 -40.44
CA HIS A 24 20.11 17.92 -41.00
C HIS A 24 20.09 17.90 -42.53
N ARG A 25 20.29 19.06 -43.17
CA ARG A 25 20.39 19.16 -44.65
C ARG A 25 21.66 18.52 -45.24
N LEU A 26 22.69 18.34 -44.43
CA LEU A 26 23.96 17.74 -44.81
C LEU A 26 24.05 16.26 -44.42
N LEU A 27 23.07 15.75 -43.66
CA LEU A 27 22.97 14.35 -43.27
C LEU A 27 22.24 13.58 -44.38
N HIS A 28 23.02 12.93 -45.23
CA HIS A 28 22.50 11.98 -46.21
C HIS A 28 22.35 10.58 -45.58
N ALA A 29 21.46 9.77 -46.15
CA ALA A 29 21.44 8.35 -45.86
C ALA A 29 22.81 7.75 -46.19
N PRO A 30 23.25 6.70 -45.48
CA PRO A 30 24.50 6.02 -45.81
C PRO A 30 24.51 5.59 -47.28
N ASP A 31 25.62 5.85 -47.96
CA ASP A 31 25.76 5.53 -49.38
C ASP A 31 25.61 4.02 -49.60
N PRO A 32 24.93 3.60 -50.68
CA PRO A 32 24.76 2.19 -50.97
C PRO A 32 26.09 1.51 -51.27
N ILE A 33 26.22 0.25 -50.85
CA ILE A 33 27.40 -0.56 -51.14
C ILE A 33 27.38 -0.96 -52.63
N VAL A 34 28.27 -0.37 -53.42
CA VAL A 34 28.38 -0.64 -54.87
C VAL A 34 29.60 -1.53 -55.14
N ILE A 35 29.36 -2.73 -55.68
CA ILE A 35 30.42 -3.67 -56.05
C ILE A 35 30.60 -3.67 -57.57
N HIS A 36 31.75 -3.18 -58.05
CA HIS A 36 32.10 -3.20 -59.46
C HIS A 36 32.87 -4.48 -59.80
N HIS A 37 32.29 -5.33 -60.66
CA HIS A 37 32.91 -6.56 -61.12
C HIS A 37 33.05 -6.57 -62.65
N VAL A 38 34.28 -6.66 -63.16
CA VAL A 38 34.57 -6.73 -64.61
C VAL A 38 34.82 -8.19 -64.99
N ILE A 39 34.01 -8.72 -65.91
CA ILE A 39 34.14 -10.10 -66.37
C ILE A 39 35.25 -10.17 -67.41
N ASN A 40 36.31 -10.94 -67.11
CA ASN A 40 37.41 -11.16 -68.04
C ASN A 40 37.23 -12.51 -68.76
N VAL A 41 37.25 -12.51 -70.09
CA VAL A 41 36.88 -13.69 -70.92
C VAL A 41 38.11 -14.51 -71.33
N ASP A 42 39.32 -14.02 -71.05
CA ASP A 42 40.57 -14.66 -71.45
C ASP A 42 41.13 -15.60 -70.36
N SER A 43 41.20 -16.89 -70.70
CA SER A 43 42.06 -17.94 -70.14
C SER A 43 41.87 -18.48 -68.70
N LYS A 44 41.42 -19.75 -68.66
CA LYS A 44 41.86 -20.91 -67.83
C LYS A 44 41.93 -20.87 -66.30
N ASP A 45 41.63 -19.78 -65.60
CA ASP A 45 41.54 -19.77 -64.12
C ASP A 45 40.17 -19.29 -63.61
N GLN A 46 39.19 -20.20 -63.60
CA GLN A 46 37.80 -19.93 -63.21
C GLN A 46 37.54 -19.81 -61.69
N LYS A 47 38.54 -19.47 -60.86
CA LYS A 47 38.34 -19.39 -59.40
C LYS A 47 39.02 -18.17 -58.77
N LYS A 48 38.56 -16.97 -59.12
CA LYS A 48 38.79 -15.77 -58.31
C LYS A 48 37.47 -15.36 -57.66
N THR A 49 37.18 -15.92 -56.48
CA THR A 49 36.07 -15.44 -55.65
C THR A 49 36.50 -14.11 -55.04
N ALA A 50 35.85 -13.02 -55.44
CA ALA A 50 36.01 -11.74 -54.77
C ALA A 50 35.23 -11.78 -53.45
N CYS A 51 35.93 -11.70 -52.33
CA CYS A 51 35.33 -11.62 -50.99
C CYS A 51 35.33 -10.16 -50.55
N TYR A 52 34.18 -9.69 -50.10
CA TYR A 52 34.02 -8.35 -49.53
C TYR A 52 33.58 -8.51 -48.08
N ASP A 53 34.45 -8.12 -47.14
CA ASP A 53 34.09 -8.01 -45.73
C ASP A 53 33.42 -6.66 -45.51
N ILE A 54 32.17 -6.70 -45.03
CA ILE A 54 31.35 -5.51 -44.79
C ILE A 54 31.05 -5.48 -43.30
N ASP A 55 31.52 -4.45 -42.61
CA ASP A 55 31.18 -4.22 -41.21
C ASP A 55 29.73 -3.78 -41.09
N VAL A 56 28.94 -4.52 -40.32
CA VAL A 56 27.52 -4.22 -40.06
C VAL A 56 27.38 -3.86 -38.59
N GLU A 57 26.86 -2.67 -38.31
CA GLU A 57 26.44 -2.30 -36.96
C GLU A 57 25.18 -3.10 -36.59
N VAL A 58 25.27 -3.86 -35.51
CA VAL A 58 24.14 -4.62 -34.95
C VAL A 58 23.54 -3.82 -33.80
N ASP A 59 22.22 -3.87 -33.66
CA ASP A 59 21.54 -3.24 -32.53
C ASP A 59 22.09 -3.72 -31.18
N ASP A 60 22.24 -2.78 -30.26
CA ASP A 60 22.77 -3.04 -28.92
C ASP A 60 21.78 -3.88 -28.10
N THR A 61 22.00 -5.20 -28.11
CA THR A 61 21.22 -6.20 -27.36
C THR A 61 21.15 -5.90 -25.85
N LEU A 62 22.09 -5.11 -25.31
CA LEU A 62 22.08 -4.69 -23.91
C LEU A 62 20.83 -3.88 -23.56
N LYS A 63 20.33 -3.06 -24.48
CA LYS A 63 19.15 -2.21 -24.26
C LYS A 63 17.89 -3.05 -24.05
N GLU A 64 17.75 -4.15 -24.80
CA GLU A 64 16.64 -5.09 -24.62
C GLU A 64 16.77 -5.90 -23.33
N GLN A 65 17.98 -6.33 -22.99
CA GLN A 65 18.26 -7.02 -21.72
C GLN A 65 17.96 -6.13 -20.51
N MET A 66 18.35 -4.85 -20.54
CA MET A 66 18.05 -3.89 -19.49
C MET A 66 16.53 -3.66 -19.36
N LYS A 67 15.82 -3.55 -20.49
CA LYS A 67 14.36 -3.41 -20.48
C LYS A 67 13.67 -4.65 -19.90
N SER A 68 14.15 -5.85 -20.25
CA SER A 68 13.66 -7.12 -19.68
C SER A 68 13.90 -7.19 -18.17
N PHE A 69 15.08 -6.76 -17.71
CA PHE A 69 15.42 -6.73 -16.29
C PHE A 69 14.51 -5.77 -15.49
N LEU A 70 14.31 -4.53 -15.97
CA LEU A 70 13.45 -3.54 -15.32
C LEU A 70 11.97 -3.96 -15.26
N LEU A 71 11.51 -4.73 -16.24
CA LEU A 71 10.14 -5.23 -16.31
C LEU A 71 9.95 -6.58 -15.62
N SER A 72 11.03 -7.22 -15.15
CA SER A 72 10.95 -8.52 -14.48
C SER A 72 10.32 -8.35 -13.09
N THR A 73 9.00 -8.58 -13.00
CA THR A 73 8.25 -8.56 -11.74
C THR A 73 8.10 -9.94 -11.10
N THR A 74 8.72 -10.97 -11.68
CA THR A 74 8.62 -12.36 -11.21
C THR A 74 8.93 -12.50 -9.71
N SER A 75 9.91 -11.75 -9.21
CA SER A 75 10.28 -11.78 -7.78
C SER A 75 9.27 -11.05 -6.87
N GLN A 76 8.49 -10.10 -7.39
CA GLN A 76 7.57 -9.30 -6.56
C GLN A 76 6.39 -10.12 -6.02
N GLN A 77 5.87 -11.06 -6.82
CA GLN A 77 4.77 -11.92 -6.37
C GLN A 77 5.24 -12.87 -5.25
N GLU A 78 6.45 -13.42 -5.37
CA GLU A 78 7.03 -14.29 -4.34
C GLU A 78 7.30 -13.52 -3.05
N ILE A 79 7.82 -12.29 -3.15
CA ILE A 79 8.01 -11.39 -2.00
C ILE A 79 6.67 -11.11 -1.31
N ALA A 80 5.63 -10.73 -2.06
CA ALA A 80 4.31 -10.45 -1.49
C ALA A 80 3.70 -11.69 -0.80
N ASN A 81 3.90 -12.89 -1.37
CA ASN A 81 3.46 -14.13 -0.76
C ASN A 81 4.22 -14.43 0.54
N LEU A 82 5.53 -14.18 0.58
CA LEU A 82 6.35 -14.31 1.79
C LEU A 82 5.92 -13.31 2.87
N ASP A 83 5.63 -12.06 2.49
CA ASP A 83 5.15 -11.03 3.41
C ASP A 83 3.81 -11.43 4.07
N ASN A 84 2.86 -11.95 3.28
CA ASN A 84 1.60 -12.48 3.81
C ASN A 84 1.84 -13.62 4.81
N LYS A 85 2.74 -14.55 4.47
CA LYS A 85 3.07 -15.68 5.34
C LYS A 85 3.73 -15.22 6.64
N ILE A 86 4.57 -14.19 6.60
CA ILE A 86 5.15 -13.57 7.78
C ILE A 86 4.04 -12.98 8.66
N HIS A 87 3.09 -12.25 8.06
CA HIS A 87 1.97 -11.65 8.78
C HIS A 87 1.12 -12.71 9.51
N GLU A 88 0.68 -13.74 8.79
CA GLU A 88 -0.10 -14.86 9.36
C GLU A 88 0.65 -15.58 10.49
N THR A 89 1.96 -15.76 10.32
CA THR A 89 2.80 -16.39 11.34
C THR A 89 2.90 -15.53 12.60
N VAL A 90 3.09 -14.21 12.44
CA VAL A 90 3.14 -13.26 13.56
C VAL A 90 1.80 -13.23 14.32
N ASP A 91 0.68 -13.22 13.61
CA ASP A 91 -0.65 -13.27 14.22
C ASP A 91 -0.85 -14.57 15.01
N THR A 92 -0.44 -15.71 14.44
CA THR A 92 -0.49 -17.01 15.13
C THR A 92 0.37 -17.00 16.41
N ILE A 93 1.58 -16.43 16.35
CA ILE A 93 2.45 -16.30 17.53
C ILE A 93 1.79 -15.45 18.61
N ASN A 94 1.16 -14.34 18.24
CA ASN A 94 0.47 -13.47 19.18
C ASN A 94 -0.72 -14.17 19.85
N GLN A 95 -1.53 -14.91 19.09
CA GLN A 95 -2.61 -15.72 19.63
C GLN A 95 -2.11 -16.78 20.62
N LEU A 96 -1.06 -17.53 20.24
CA LEU A 96 -0.45 -18.54 21.10
C LEU A 96 0.15 -17.93 22.38
N LYS A 97 0.75 -16.74 22.29
CA LYS A 97 1.25 -16.00 23.45
C LYS A 97 0.12 -15.67 24.42
N ILE A 98 -1.01 -15.15 23.93
CA ILE A 98 -2.18 -14.82 24.76
C ILE A 98 -2.71 -16.09 25.44
N GLN A 99 -2.90 -17.17 24.69
CA GLN A 99 -3.34 -18.46 25.24
C GLN A 99 -2.37 -18.99 26.30
N ARG A 100 -1.06 -18.94 26.04
CA ARG A 100 -0.04 -19.36 27.00
C ARG A 100 -0.11 -18.51 28.27
N GLN A 101 -0.23 -17.20 28.16
CA GLN A 101 -0.33 -16.31 29.31
C GLN A 101 -1.59 -16.58 30.14
N PHE A 102 -2.73 -16.83 29.48
CA PHE A 102 -3.97 -17.23 30.13
C PHE A 102 -3.77 -18.52 30.95
N MET A 103 -3.23 -19.57 30.32
CA MET A 103 -3.02 -20.87 30.99
C MET A 103 -2.01 -20.77 32.15
N LEU A 104 -0.97 -19.95 32.00
CA LEU A 104 -0.01 -19.70 33.08
C LEU A 104 -0.62 -18.90 34.24
N GLY A 105 -1.47 -17.92 33.94
CA GLY A 105 -2.21 -17.17 34.96
C GLY A 105 -3.08 -18.11 35.79
N PHE A 106 -3.85 -18.97 35.12
CA PHE A 106 -4.66 -20.00 35.76
C PHE A 106 -3.83 -20.98 36.59
N ALA A 107 -2.72 -21.47 36.06
CA ALA A 107 -1.88 -22.46 36.75
C ALA A 107 -1.17 -21.89 37.99
N ARG A 108 -0.93 -20.57 38.03
CA ARG A 108 -0.24 -19.91 39.15
C ARG A 108 -1.13 -19.73 40.38
N ASP A 109 -2.36 -19.25 40.18
CA ASP A 109 -3.37 -19.08 41.23
C ASP A 109 -4.76 -19.26 40.64
N PRO A 110 -5.29 -20.50 40.57
CA PRO A 110 -6.53 -20.77 39.88
C PRO A 110 -7.75 -20.12 40.54
N GLN A 111 -7.73 -19.93 41.87
CA GLN A 111 -8.87 -19.37 42.59
C GLN A 111 -9.00 -17.88 42.32
N ALA A 112 -7.92 -17.11 42.48
CA ALA A 112 -7.92 -15.69 42.17
C ALA A 112 -8.19 -15.46 40.68
N PHE A 113 -7.53 -16.24 39.81
CA PHE A 113 -7.69 -16.13 38.36
C PHE A 113 -9.15 -16.36 37.91
N ILE A 114 -9.82 -17.41 38.39
CA ILE A 114 -11.23 -17.66 38.03
C ILE A 114 -12.12 -16.49 38.49
N SER A 115 -11.90 -15.97 39.70
CA SER A 115 -12.68 -14.85 40.21
C SER A 115 -12.52 -13.59 39.35
N GLU A 116 -11.28 -13.21 39.03
CA GLU A 116 -10.98 -12.09 38.15
C GLU A 116 -11.52 -12.31 36.73
N PHE A 117 -11.39 -13.52 36.21
CA PHE A 117 -11.88 -13.88 34.89
C PHE A 117 -13.41 -13.79 34.80
N LEU A 118 -14.13 -14.27 35.82
CA LEU A 118 -15.59 -14.15 35.87
C LEU A 118 -16.05 -12.68 35.92
N VAL A 119 -15.35 -11.83 36.68
CA VAL A 119 -15.62 -10.40 36.71
C VAL A 119 -15.38 -9.77 35.33
N SER A 120 -14.25 -10.06 34.68
CA SER A 120 -13.94 -9.59 33.32
C SER A 120 -15.03 -10.00 32.33
N GLN A 121 -15.38 -11.29 32.28
CA GLN A 121 -16.41 -11.81 31.38
C GLN A 121 -17.80 -11.21 31.65
N SER A 122 -18.13 -10.95 32.91
CA SER A 122 -19.39 -10.30 33.29
C SER A 122 -19.43 -8.85 32.81
N GLN A 123 -18.30 -8.14 32.89
CA GLN A 123 -18.17 -6.77 32.41
C GLN A 123 -18.25 -6.71 30.88
N ASP A 124 -17.52 -7.58 30.17
CA ASP A 124 -17.57 -7.66 28.70
C ASP A 124 -19.00 -7.94 28.21
N LEU A 125 -19.71 -8.85 28.87
CA LEU A 125 -21.10 -9.17 28.55
C LEU A 125 -22.03 -7.98 28.80
N ARG A 126 -21.83 -7.22 29.88
CA ARG A 126 -22.60 -6.00 30.16
C ARG A 126 -22.36 -4.95 29.09
N THR A 127 -21.12 -4.73 28.68
CA THR A 127 -20.76 -3.80 27.60
C THR A 127 -21.38 -4.22 26.27
N MET A 128 -21.37 -5.51 25.92
CA MET A 128 -22.00 -6.00 24.69
C MET A 128 -23.53 -5.87 24.68
N LYS A 129 -24.18 -6.01 25.85
CA LYS A 129 -25.64 -5.96 25.98
C LYS A 129 -26.19 -4.59 26.37
N ASP A 130 -25.32 -3.58 26.51
CA ASP A 130 -25.66 -2.25 27.03
C ASP A 130 -26.46 -2.32 28.35
N ILE A 131 -26.14 -3.32 29.18
CA ILE A 131 -26.77 -3.50 30.49
C ILE A 131 -26.16 -2.46 31.42
N VAL A 132 -26.95 -1.44 31.75
CA VAL A 132 -26.58 -0.39 32.70
C VAL A 132 -26.94 -0.83 34.12
N GLY A 133 -26.04 -0.57 35.06
CA GLY A 133 -26.24 -0.87 36.47
C GLY A 133 -25.77 -2.27 36.88
N ASN A 134 -25.74 -2.49 38.18
CA ASN A 134 -25.43 -3.80 38.75
C ASN A 134 -26.59 -4.21 39.66
N PRO A 135 -27.53 -5.06 39.17
CA PRO A 135 -28.70 -5.44 39.94
C PRO A 135 -28.33 -6.14 41.25
N GLU A 136 -27.15 -6.77 41.34
CA GLU A 136 -26.69 -7.34 42.60
C GLU A 136 -26.24 -6.27 43.60
N ASP A 137 -25.57 -5.20 43.17
CA ASP A 137 -25.20 -4.11 44.07
C ASP A 137 -26.44 -3.37 44.54
N GLU A 138 -27.41 -3.15 43.65
CA GLU A 138 -28.70 -2.50 43.95
C GLU A 138 -29.52 -3.27 45.01
N ARG A 139 -29.26 -4.57 45.22
CA ARG A 139 -29.92 -5.34 46.29
C ARG A 139 -29.35 -5.04 47.68
N HIS A 140 -28.15 -4.49 47.76
CA HIS A 140 -27.47 -4.23 49.02
C HIS A 140 -27.78 -2.82 49.52
N GLY A 141 -28.11 -2.68 50.81
CA GLY A 141 -28.44 -1.38 51.41
C GLY A 141 -27.32 -0.34 51.28
N GLU A 142 -26.06 -0.78 51.24
CA GLU A 142 -24.87 0.06 51.06
C GLU A 142 -24.85 0.83 49.74
N PHE A 143 -25.48 0.28 48.70
CA PHE A 143 -25.65 0.96 47.42
C PHE A 143 -26.44 2.26 47.57
N TYR A 144 -27.37 2.30 48.54
CA TYR A 144 -28.19 3.49 48.81
C TYR A 144 -27.59 4.44 49.85
N LEU A 145 -26.35 4.22 50.28
CA LEU A 145 -25.60 5.13 51.15
C LEU A 145 -24.64 6.05 50.37
N GLN A 146 -24.70 6.01 49.04
CA GLN A 146 -23.78 6.74 48.19
C GLN A 146 -24.09 8.25 48.14
N PRO A 147 -23.09 9.12 47.91
CA PRO A 147 -23.28 10.58 47.93
C PRO A 147 -24.33 11.11 46.93
N TRP A 148 -24.52 10.41 45.82
CA TRP A 148 -25.48 10.78 44.77
C TRP A 148 -26.94 10.52 45.17
N ILE A 149 -27.20 9.72 46.20
CA ILE A 149 -28.56 9.30 46.59
C ILE A 149 -29.42 10.48 47.02
N GLN A 150 -28.86 11.43 47.78
CA GLN A 150 -29.62 12.59 48.25
C GLN A 150 -30.17 13.40 47.05
N GLU A 151 -29.35 13.58 46.02
CA GLU A 151 -29.74 14.28 44.80
C GLU A 151 -30.71 13.45 43.96
N ALA A 152 -30.49 12.14 43.84
CA ALA A 152 -31.42 11.25 43.14
C ALA A 152 -32.83 11.27 43.77
N VAL A 153 -32.92 11.27 45.10
CA VAL A 153 -34.19 11.38 45.84
C VAL A 153 -34.88 12.71 45.56
N ARG A 154 -34.15 13.83 45.57
CA ARG A 154 -34.73 15.15 45.23
C ARG A 154 -35.30 15.19 43.81
N ARG A 155 -34.54 14.68 42.84
CA ARG A 155 -34.96 14.61 41.43
C ARG A 155 -36.19 13.73 41.27
N TYR A 156 -36.21 12.58 41.94
CA TYR A 156 -37.37 11.68 41.94
C TYR A 156 -38.61 12.37 42.50
N PHE A 157 -38.51 13.02 43.67
CA PHE A 157 -39.63 13.75 44.26
C PHE A 157 -40.14 14.86 43.35
N TYR A 158 -39.24 15.67 42.77
CA TYR A 158 -39.62 16.71 41.83
C TYR A 158 -40.39 16.13 40.63
N ALA A 159 -39.86 15.09 39.99
CA ALA A 159 -40.51 14.43 38.87
C ALA A 159 -41.89 13.86 39.26
N LYS A 160 -42.00 13.25 40.44
CA LYS A 160 -43.25 12.67 40.93
C LYS A 160 -44.33 13.72 41.20
N VAL A 161 -43.94 14.87 41.77
CA VAL A 161 -44.86 15.99 42.00
C VAL A 161 -45.37 16.56 40.67
N GLN A 162 -44.49 16.75 39.68
CA GLN A 162 -44.91 17.22 38.35
C GLN A 162 -45.84 16.22 37.66
N GLN A 163 -45.55 14.92 37.75
CA GLN A 163 -46.43 13.88 37.22
C GLN A 163 -47.84 13.98 37.83
N ARG A 164 -47.94 14.06 39.17
CA ARG A 164 -49.23 14.16 39.86
C ARG A 164 -49.99 15.43 39.51
N ARG A 165 -49.28 16.54 39.35
CA ARG A 165 -49.87 17.80 38.90
C ARG A 165 -50.46 17.67 37.50
N ALA A 166 -49.73 17.07 36.56
CA ALA A 166 -50.20 16.84 35.19
C ALA A 166 -51.43 15.91 35.15
N GLU A 167 -51.41 14.82 35.94
CA GLU A 167 -52.57 13.91 36.07
C GLU A 167 -53.83 14.64 36.58
N LEU A 168 -53.68 15.53 37.55
CA LEU A 168 -54.78 16.34 38.09
C LEU A 168 -55.28 17.37 37.09
N GLU A 169 -54.39 18.10 36.41
CA GLU A 169 -54.76 19.06 35.37
C GLU A 169 -55.50 18.37 34.21
N GLN A 170 -55.10 17.14 33.85
CA GLN A 170 -55.78 16.34 32.83
C GLN A 170 -57.15 15.82 33.30
N ALA A 171 -57.30 15.44 34.56
CA ALA A 171 -58.56 15.00 35.13
C ALA A 171 -59.57 16.16 35.30
N LEU A 172 -59.09 17.36 35.63
CA LEU A 172 -59.89 18.57 35.78
C LEU A 172 -60.25 19.22 34.43
N GLY A 173 -59.40 19.08 33.40
CA GLY A 173 -59.65 19.59 32.05
C GLY A 173 -60.60 18.75 31.19
N ASN A 174 -60.93 17.52 31.65
CA ASN A 174 -61.88 16.61 31.01
C ASN A 174 -63.26 16.59 31.72
N SER A 175 -63.53 17.52 32.64
CA SER A 175 -64.83 17.78 33.27
C SER A 175 -65.38 19.14 32.87
#